data_AF-A0A2V8I715-F1
#
_entry.id   AF-A0A2V8I715-F1
#
_cell.length_a   1.000
_cell.length_b   1.000
_cell.length_c   1.000
_cell.angle_alpha   90.00
_cell.angle_beta   90.00
_cell.angle_gamma   90.00
#
_symmetry.space_group_name_H-M   'P 1'
#
loop_
_entity.id
_entity.type
_entity.pdbx_description
1 polymer ?
#
loop_
_entity_poly.entity_id
_entity_poly.type
_entity_poly.pdbx_seq_one_letter_code
_entity_poly.pdbx_strand_id
1 'polypeptide(L)'
;MSNNRSGVSDFDKLTDDLLYGSLALSPVSATQTGYHEHNGAALDEMLDDYSAAGIEAQRKFYEGFQGRVNALNPSSLDKEQRADLEIIKNNLNLSLLELNTIQSYKHNPTVYVELAGNALFAPYVLEYAPKDRRYQHIIRRLEKVPALFEQAKANLLDAPEVWNRVAREENDGTVDLIDKTLRAEVPEPQKADYERAAGLAIAALKDFNGYLAAVLSKKTSDWRLGRDKYVQKFNYILATGKSPEQLLAEAEADLKSTRQELERLAAPKTPKQALDDVARQHSTAETYMAQAKSTLEQATAFVREKSLVTLPSRSNLGVIETPEFMRGIYAVGGFNAAPPLQPELGAFYWITPIPKNWSKDRVESKLREYNDYGLQHLTVHEAMPGHYVQLEYANDVEPKSRRLLRNVFGNGPYIEGWAVYAQELMTDQGYLNNDPGMRLTWLKQLLRVLANTILDIRLHTMGMTDQQALDLMINDTYQEKEEATAKLQRAQLSSCQLPTYFAGWKGWLTIKDHQQKLRGASFSLRDFHERALKESAVPLPVLDRLLE
;
A
#
# COMPACT_ATOMS: atom_id res chain seq x y z
N MET A 1 26.65 -34.78 21.76
CA MET A 1 25.84 -33.78 22.48
C MET A 1 26.79 -32.79 23.14
N SER A 2 27.04 -31.65 22.49
CA SER A 2 27.53 -30.46 23.20
C SER A 2 26.69 -29.29 22.72
N ASN A 3 26.17 -28.55 23.69
CA ASN A 3 25.39 -27.35 23.53
C ASN A 3 26.08 -26.34 22.62
N ASN A 4 25.36 -25.84 21.62
CA ASN A 4 25.62 -24.52 21.04
C ASN A 4 24.26 -23.78 20.96
N ARG A 5 23.80 -23.28 22.10
CA ARG A 5 22.77 -22.22 22.13
C ARG A 5 23.50 -20.89 22.03
N SER A 6 22.94 -19.98 21.22
CA SER A 6 23.22 -18.53 21.08
C SER A 6 24.31 -18.05 20.10
N GLY A 7 24.32 -18.53 18.86
CA GLY A 7 24.95 -17.83 17.73
C GLY A 7 23.89 -17.40 16.71
N VAL A 8 23.85 -16.13 16.34
CA VAL A 8 23.06 -15.64 15.18
C VAL A 8 23.59 -16.36 13.94
N SER A 9 22.73 -16.97 13.12
CA SER A 9 23.21 -17.66 11.91
C SER A 9 23.77 -16.65 10.91
N ASP A 10 24.69 -17.07 10.03
CA ASP A 10 25.26 -16.18 9.00
C ASP A 10 24.17 -15.57 8.10
N PHE A 11 23.07 -16.30 7.89
CA PHE A 11 21.90 -15.83 7.16
C PHE A 11 21.13 -14.74 7.91
N ASP A 12 20.89 -14.94 9.21
CA ASP A 12 20.17 -13.95 10.02
C ASP A 12 20.97 -12.66 10.13
N LYS A 13 22.30 -12.76 10.27
CA LYS A 13 23.19 -11.59 10.25
C LYS A 13 23.17 -10.87 8.90
N LEU A 14 23.20 -11.61 7.79
CA LEU A 14 23.06 -11.03 6.45
C LEU A 14 21.71 -10.30 6.30
N THR A 15 20.65 -10.88 6.85
CA THR A 15 19.30 -10.29 6.84
C THR A 15 19.25 -8.99 7.63
N ASP A 16 19.81 -8.97 8.84
CA ASP A 16 19.90 -7.75 9.66
C ASP A 16 20.74 -6.67 8.98
N ASP A 17 21.92 -7.02 8.46
CA ASP A 17 22.79 -6.07 7.75
C ASP A 17 22.06 -5.45 6.55
N LEU A 18 21.28 -6.25 5.80
CA LEU A 18 20.50 -5.78 4.66
C LEU A 18 19.40 -4.83 5.12
N LEU A 19 18.59 -5.23 6.10
CA LEU A 19 17.44 -4.47 6.58
C LEU A 19 17.84 -3.13 7.20
N TYR A 20 18.73 -3.16 8.18
CA TYR A 20 19.13 -1.94 8.87
C TYR A 20 19.98 -1.05 7.96
N GLY A 21 20.78 -1.64 7.06
CA GLY A 21 21.52 -0.90 6.05
C GLY A 21 20.61 -0.22 5.03
N SER A 22 19.56 -0.89 4.54
CA SER A 22 18.60 -0.28 3.60
C SER A 22 17.79 0.83 4.27
N LEU A 23 17.35 0.63 5.53
CA LEU A 23 16.65 1.67 6.28
C LEU A 23 17.56 2.87 6.57
N ALA A 24 18.85 2.67 6.83
CA ALA A 24 19.79 3.77 7.01
C ALA A 24 20.00 4.61 5.74
N LEU A 25 19.86 3.99 4.55
CA LEU A 25 19.88 4.69 3.26
C LEU A 25 18.56 5.41 2.95
N SER A 26 17.47 5.04 3.65
CA SER A 26 16.14 5.65 3.53
C SER A 26 15.61 6.11 4.90
N PRO A 27 16.21 7.16 5.53
CA PRO A 27 15.83 7.62 6.86
C PRO A 27 14.35 7.93 7.06
N VAL A 28 13.63 8.37 6.02
CA VAL A 28 12.18 8.64 6.12
C VAL A 28 11.40 7.35 6.34
N SER A 29 11.70 6.30 5.58
CA SER A 29 11.12 4.95 5.77
C SER A 29 11.58 4.32 7.08
N ALA A 30 12.80 4.61 7.55
CA ALA A 30 13.28 4.18 8.86
C ALA A 30 12.39 4.69 10.00
N THR A 31 12.07 6.00 10.01
CA THR A 31 11.12 6.58 10.99
C THR A 31 9.76 5.90 10.93
N GLN A 32 9.21 5.66 9.73
CA GLN A 32 7.92 4.96 9.57
C GLN A 32 7.96 3.51 10.08
N THR A 33 9.13 2.88 10.03
CA THR A 33 9.33 1.52 10.54
C THR A 33 9.54 1.48 12.06
N GLY A 34 9.82 2.63 12.69
CA GLY A 34 10.21 2.76 14.10
C GLY A 34 11.72 2.57 14.33
N TYR A 35 12.55 2.78 13.30
CA TYR A 35 14.00 2.73 13.38
C TYR A 35 14.58 4.14 13.39
N HIS A 36 15.03 4.59 14.56
CA HIS A 36 15.36 6.00 14.81
C HIS A 36 16.85 6.33 14.76
N GLU A 37 17.73 5.34 14.97
CA GLU A 37 19.18 5.54 15.02
C GLU A 37 19.92 4.40 14.33
N HIS A 38 20.94 4.72 13.53
CA HIS A 38 21.84 3.74 12.92
C HIS A 38 23.29 4.15 13.14
N ASN A 39 24.05 3.34 13.88
CA ASN A 39 25.48 3.57 14.17
C ASN A 39 25.78 5.00 14.70
N GLY A 40 24.93 5.52 15.60
CA GLY A 40 25.05 6.86 16.17
C GLY A 40 24.46 7.99 15.32
N ALA A 41 23.96 7.71 14.11
CA ALA A 41 23.28 8.70 13.27
C ALA A 41 21.78 8.74 13.59
N ALA A 42 21.26 9.93 13.93
CA ALA A 42 19.84 10.17 14.21
C ALA A 42 19.02 10.25 12.90
N LEU A 43 18.39 9.13 12.51
CA LEU A 43 17.66 9.01 11.25
C LEU A 43 16.42 9.92 11.19
N ASP A 44 15.80 10.19 12.34
CA ASP A 44 14.62 11.07 12.41
C ASP A 44 14.93 12.52 12.02
N GLU A 45 16.20 12.93 12.06
CA GLU A 45 16.64 14.28 11.66
C GLU A 45 17.12 14.34 10.19
N MET A 46 17.09 13.21 9.47
CA MET A 46 17.65 13.05 8.13
C MET A 46 16.56 12.93 7.05
N LEU A 47 16.96 13.18 5.80
CA LEU A 47 16.21 12.86 4.58
C LEU A 47 17.04 11.90 3.74
N ASP A 48 16.38 11.14 2.87
CA ASP A 48 17.04 10.27 1.89
C ASP A 48 17.95 11.10 0.96
N ASP A 49 19.12 10.55 0.60
CA ASP A 49 20.12 11.25 -0.22
C ASP A 49 19.96 10.90 -1.71
N TYR A 50 19.40 11.85 -2.45
CA TYR A 50 19.22 11.79 -3.91
C TYR A 50 20.35 12.48 -4.67
N SER A 51 21.44 12.88 -4.02
CA SER A 51 22.64 13.33 -4.72
C SER A 51 23.23 12.20 -5.58
N ALA A 52 24.06 12.54 -6.56
CA ALA A 52 24.76 11.54 -7.36
C ALA A 52 25.57 10.55 -6.50
N ALA A 53 26.15 11.03 -5.39
CA ALA A 53 26.87 10.18 -4.45
C ALA A 53 25.91 9.27 -3.66
N GLY A 54 24.76 9.78 -3.21
CA GLY A 54 23.74 9.01 -2.50
C GLY A 54 23.15 7.89 -3.35
N ILE A 55 22.78 8.18 -4.60
CA ILE A 55 22.27 7.18 -5.55
C ILE A 55 23.31 6.10 -5.86
N GLU A 56 24.59 6.47 -5.98
CA GLU A 56 25.67 5.52 -6.19
C GLU A 56 25.96 4.67 -4.94
N ALA A 57 25.85 5.26 -3.74
CA ALA A 57 25.97 4.52 -2.49
C ALA A 57 24.86 3.47 -2.36
N GLN A 58 23.61 3.83 -2.71
CA GLN A 58 22.49 2.88 -2.75
C GLN A 58 22.75 1.74 -3.76
N ARG A 59 23.22 2.06 -4.97
CA ARG A 59 23.54 1.05 -6.00
C ARG A 59 24.58 0.05 -5.49
N LYS A 60 25.71 0.55 -4.99
CA LYS A 60 26.80 -0.29 -4.44
C LYS A 60 26.33 -1.15 -3.28
N PHE A 61 25.48 -0.61 -2.42
CA PHE A 61 24.89 -1.36 -1.31
C PHE A 61 24.12 -2.58 -1.83
N TYR A 62 23.15 -2.38 -2.73
CA TYR A 62 22.34 -3.48 -3.26
C TYR A 62 23.14 -4.47 -4.11
N GLU A 63 24.10 -4.01 -4.92
CA GLU A 63 25.00 -4.89 -5.68
C GLU A 63 25.87 -5.76 -4.75
N GLY A 64 26.41 -5.17 -3.67
CA GLY A 64 27.18 -5.90 -2.67
C GLY A 64 26.37 -7.01 -1.99
N PHE A 65 25.12 -6.72 -1.64
CA PHE A 65 24.23 -7.73 -1.07
C PHE A 65 23.80 -8.79 -2.07
N GLN A 66 23.57 -8.43 -3.34
CA GLN A 66 23.29 -9.41 -4.38
C GLN A 66 24.43 -10.43 -4.51
N GLY A 67 25.69 -9.97 -4.46
CA GLY A 67 26.87 -10.84 -4.43
C GLY A 67 26.89 -11.79 -3.23
N ARG A 68 26.65 -11.26 -2.02
CA ARG A 68 26.59 -12.06 -0.77
C ARG A 68 25.48 -13.11 -0.82
N VAL A 69 24.29 -12.73 -1.28
CA VAL A 69 23.11 -13.59 -1.39
C VAL A 69 23.32 -14.71 -2.41
N ASN A 70 23.97 -14.42 -3.54
CA ASN A 70 24.29 -15.42 -4.56
C ASN A 70 25.34 -16.44 -4.12
N ALA A 71 26.18 -16.08 -3.14
CA ALA A 71 27.18 -16.98 -2.56
C ALA A 71 26.62 -17.93 -1.48
N LEU A 72 25.38 -17.73 -1.03
CA LEU A 72 24.74 -18.61 -0.04
C LEU A 72 24.44 -19.98 -0.65
N ASN A 73 24.61 -21.04 0.16
CA ASN A 73 24.14 -22.37 -0.18
C ASN A 73 22.68 -22.55 0.29
N PRO A 74 21.67 -22.61 -0.60
CA PRO A 74 20.27 -22.70 -0.17
C PRO A 74 19.94 -23.99 0.58
N SER A 75 20.73 -25.06 0.40
CA SER A 75 20.54 -26.34 1.08
C SER A 75 20.94 -26.31 2.56
N SER A 76 21.70 -25.30 3.01
CA SER A 76 22.04 -25.13 4.42
C SER A 76 21.02 -24.31 5.20
N LEU A 77 20.01 -23.74 4.53
CA LEU A 77 18.96 -22.93 5.14
C LEU A 77 17.80 -23.80 5.61
N ASP A 78 17.09 -23.40 6.64
CA ASP A 78 15.81 -24.02 6.99
C ASP A 78 14.67 -23.55 6.06
N LYS A 79 13.43 -24.02 6.30
CA LYS A 79 12.29 -23.67 5.45
C LYS A 79 11.94 -22.18 5.50
N GLU A 80 12.05 -21.55 6.67
CA GLU A 80 11.74 -20.14 6.87
C GLU A 80 12.80 -19.26 6.25
N GLN A 81 14.08 -19.62 6.45
CA GLN A 81 15.21 -18.92 5.86
C GLN A 81 15.21 -19.00 4.33
N ARG A 82 14.73 -20.11 3.75
CA ARG A 82 14.52 -20.19 2.29
C ARG A 82 13.41 -19.26 1.82
N ALA A 83 12.30 -19.16 2.55
CA ALA A 83 11.22 -18.21 2.27
C ALA A 83 11.74 -16.76 2.33
N ASP A 84 12.48 -16.45 3.40
CA ASP A 84 13.10 -15.15 3.62
C ASP A 84 14.11 -14.81 2.50
N LEU A 85 14.89 -15.79 2.03
CA LEU A 85 15.82 -15.64 0.92
C LEU A 85 15.12 -15.28 -0.40
N GLU A 86 13.94 -15.84 -0.67
CA GLU A 86 13.15 -15.50 -1.87
C GLU A 86 12.67 -14.04 -1.84
N ILE A 87 12.22 -13.56 -0.67
CA ILE A 87 11.86 -12.14 -0.45
C ILE A 87 13.06 -11.23 -0.70
N ILE A 88 14.20 -11.57 -0.10
CA ILE A 88 15.45 -10.80 -0.24
C ILE A 88 15.86 -10.70 -1.69
N LYS A 89 15.86 -11.83 -2.43
CA LYS A 89 16.24 -11.84 -3.86
C LYS A 89 15.33 -10.97 -4.71
N ASN A 90 14.00 -11.06 -4.51
CA ASN A 90 13.05 -10.25 -5.26
C ASN A 90 13.24 -8.76 -4.99
N ASN A 91 13.43 -8.36 -3.73
CA ASN A 91 13.64 -6.97 -3.36
C ASN A 91 14.97 -6.41 -3.87
N LEU A 92 16.08 -7.16 -3.75
CA LEU A 92 17.37 -6.75 -4.31
C LEU A 92 17.28 -6.53 -5.82
N ASN A 93 16.63 -7.44 -6.55
CA ASN A 93 16.47 -7.31 -7.99
C ASN A 93 15.54 -6.15 -8.36
N LEU A 94 14.49 -5.90 -7.58
CA LEU A 94 13.61 -4.76 -7.78
C LEU A 94 14.33 -3.42 -7.55
N SER A 95 15.08 -3.29 -6.46
CA SER A 95 15.89 -2.10 -6.16
C SER A 95 16.93 -1.83 -7.25
N LEU A 96 17.61 -2.87 -7.74
CA LEU A 96 18.58 -2.73 -8.83
C LEU A 96 17.91 -2.42 -10.17
N LEU A 97 16.74 -3.01 -10.47
CA LEU A 97 15.96 -2.66 -11.66
C LEU A 97 15.57 -1.18 -11.63
N GLU A 98 15.15 -0.68 -10.47
CA GLU A 98 14.80 0.72 -10.28
C GLU A 98 16.02 1.64 -10.46
N LEU A 99 17.15 1.33 -9.84
CA LEU A 99 18.36 2.14 -9.89
C LEU A 99 19.09 2.10 -11.24
N ASN A 100 19.07 0.96 -11.93
CA ASN A 100 19.86 0.73 -13.15
C ASN A 100 19.06 0.96 -14.43
N THR A 101 17.75 0.68 -14.43
CA THR A 101 16.98 0.55 -15.68
C THR A 101 15.74 1.43 -15.75
N ILE A 102 14.94 1.50 -14.68
CA ILE A 102 13.73 2.33 -14.64
C ILE A 102 14.09 3.79 -14.36
N GLN A 103 14.95 4.00 -13.37
CA GLN A 103 15.51 5.30 -12.97
C GLN A 103 14.42 6.33 -12.67
N SER A 104 13.38 5.98 -11.92
CA SER A 104 12.26 6.90 -11.62
C SER A 104 12.74 8.22 -11.00
N TYR A 105 13.85 8.22 -10.24
CA TYR A 105 14.45 9.45 -9.71
C TYR A 105 14.80 10.51 -10.78
N LYS A 106 14.95 10.12 -12.05
CA LYS A 106 15.19 11.05 -13.18
C LYS A 106 13.94 11.46 -13.94
N HIS A 107 12.84 10.74 -13.76
CA HIS A 107 11.65 10.83 -14.63
C HIS A 107 10.35 11.08 -13.87
N ASN A 108 10.35 10.82 -12.56
CA ASN A 108 9.19 10.93 -11.70
C ASN A 108 9.39 12.00 -10.62
N PRO A 109 8.81 13.20 -10.77
CA PRO A 109 8.88 14.23 -9.76
C PRO A 109 8.11 13.89 -8.47
N THR A 110 7.15 12.95 -8.50
CA THR A 110 6.38 12.59 -7.28
C THR A 110 7.27 11.95 -6.22
N VAL A 111 8.33 11.23 -6.62
CA VAL A 111 9.31 10.62 -5.69
C VAL A 111 9.88 11.64 -4.69
N TYR A 112 10.14 12.88 -5.13
CA TYR A 112 10.71 13.92 -4.27
C TYR A 112 9.66 14.59 -3.39
N VAL A 113 8.47 14.81 -3.94
CA VAL A 113 7.38 15.49 -3.24
C VAL A 113 6.78 14.59 -2.16
N GLU A 114 6.52 13.32 -2.50
CA GLU A 114 6.05 12.30 -1.56
C GLU A 114 7.06 12.09 -0.42
N LEU A 115 8.37 12.08 -0.74
CA LEU A 115 9.42 11.99 0.29
C LEU A 115 9.36 13.18 1.26
N ALA A 116 9.27 14.42 0.75
CA ALA A 116 9.20 15.61 1.58
C ALA A 116 7.95 15.62 2.47
N GLY A 117 6.79 15.24 1.93
CA GLY A 117 5.55 15.13 2.68
C GLY A 117 5.64 14.07 3.79
N ASN A 118 6.08 12.85 3.45
CA ASN A 118 6.21 11.73 4.39
C ASN A 118 7.24 12.00 5.50
N ALA A 119 8.34 12.70 5.16
CA ALA A 119 9.37 13.09 6.12
C ALA A 119 8.83 13.94 7.27
N LEU A 120 7.80 14.74 7.00
CA LEU A 120 7.19 15.65 7.98
C LEU A 120 5.95 15.05 8.62
N PHE A 121 5.21 14.23 7.87
CA PHE A 121 4.01 13.57 8.35
C PHE A 121 4.29 12.50 9.41
N ALA A 122 5.21 11.57 9.14
CA ALA A 122 5.48 10.46 10.05
C ALA A 122 5.80 10.91 11.49
N PRO A 123 6.74 11.86 11.73
CA PRO A 123 6.99 12.38 13.07
C PRO A 123 5.85 13.21 13.66
N TYR A 124 4.91 13.71 12.84
CA TYR A 124 3.74 14.41 13.35
C TYR A 124 2.71 13.45 13.95
N VAL A 125 2.42 12.34 13.26
CA VAL A 125 1.38 11.38 13.67
C VAL A 125 1.88 10.26 14.58
N LEU A 126 3.10 9.77 14.39
CA LEU A 126 3.65 8.71 15.23
C LEU A 126 4.20 9.30 16.53
N GLU A 127 3.61 8.93 17.67
CA GLU A 127 4.00 9.43 18.99
C GLU A 127 5.22 8.69 19.60
N TYR A 128 6.24 8.40 18.79
CA TYR A 128 7.43 7.64 19.20
C TYR A 128 8.35 8.38 20.20
N ALA A 129 8.14 9.69 20.38
CA ALA A 129 8.90 10.54 21.30
C ALA A 129 8.02 11.71 21.80
N PRO A 130 8.41 12.42 22.87
CA PRO A 130 7.70 13.61 23.33
C PRO A 130 7.51 14.63 22.20
N LYS A 131 6.38 15.34 22.20
CA LYS A 131 6.00 16.30 21.13
C LYS A 131 7.13 17.27 20.80
N ASP A 132 7.78 17.85 21.81
CA ASP A 132 8.92 18.76 21.63
C ASP A 132 10.08 18.12 20.88
N ARG A 133 10.37 16.84 21.14
CA ARG A 133 11.45 16.13 20.43
C ARG A 133 11.07 15.83 18.99
N ARG A 134 9.82 15.43 18.74
CA ARG A 134 9.31 15.20 17.37
C ARG A 134 9.30 16.49 16.54
N TYR A 135 8.95 17.62 17.14
CA TYR A 135 9.05 18.91 16.46
C TYR A 135 10.49 19.34 16.17
N GLN A 136 11.46 18.99 17.03
CA GLN A 136 12.88 19.15 16.67
C GLN A 136 13.24 18.34 15.43
N HIS A 137 12.79 17.08 15.33
CA HIS A 137 13.02 16.24 14.15
C HIS A 137 12.37 16.85 12.88
N ILE A 138 11.13 17.33 12.99
CA ILE A 138 10.42 18.05 11.91
C ILE A 138 11.22 19.28 11.47
N ILE A 139 11.68 20.12 12.41
CA ILE A 139 12.47 21.33 12.10
C ILE A 139 13.76 20.95 11.37
N ARG A 140 14.48 19.92 11.84
CA ARG A 140 15.71 19.44 11.18
C ARG A 140 15.47 18.93 9.77
N ARG A 141 14.33 18.29 9.51
CA ARG A 141 13.94 17.87 8.16
C ARG A 141 13.54 19.06 7.28
N LEU A 142 12.80 20.04 7.81
CA LEU A 142 12.49 21.29 7.10
C LEU A 142 13.76 22.04 6.66
N GLU A 143 14.80 22.08 7.50
CA GLU A 143 16.10 22.67 7.16
C GLU A 143 16.78 21.97 5.96
N LYS A 144 16.45 20.70 5.68
CA LYS A 144 17.01 19.91 4.58
C LYS A 144 16.16 19.92 3.30
N VAL A 145 14.88 20.30 3.40
CA VAL A 145 13.96 20.36 2.25
C VAL A 145 14.52 21.18 1.07
N PRO A 146 15.13 22.37 1.26
CA PRO A 146 15.71 23.11 0.15
C PRO A 146 16.77 22.33 -0.63
N ALA A 147 17.67 21.63 0.07
CA ALA A 147 18.71 20.83 -0.57
C ALA A 147 18.14 19.64 -1.34
N LEU A 148 17.09 18.99 -0.83
CA LEU A 148 16.38 17.91 -1.52
C LEU A 148 15.84 18.38 -2.87
N PHE A 149 15.19 19.56 -2.93
CA PHE A 149 14.62 20.06 -4.18
C PHE A 149 15.66 20.58 -5.17
N GLU A 150 16.85 20.99 -4.71
CA GLU A 150 17.98 21.22 -5.61
C GLU A 150 18.49 19.91 -6.23
N GLN A 151 18.58 18.83 -5.45
CA GLN A 151 18.89 17.49 -5.98
C GLN A 151 17.83 17.03 -6.98
N ALA A 152 16.54 17.26 -6.69
CA ALA A 152 15.43 16.93 -7.58
C ALA A 152 15.58 17.60 -8.95
N LYS A 153 15.82 18.92 -8.97
CA LYS A 153 16.04 19.68 -10.22
C LYS A 153 17.28 19.21 -10.97
N ALA A 154 18.35 18.84 -10.27
CA ALA A 154 19.57 18.33 -10.88
C ALA A 154 19.39 16.94 -11.51
N ASN A 155 18.53 16.10 -10.93
CA ASN A 155 18.28 14.74 -11.39
C ASN A 155 17.23 14.65 -12.50
N LEU A 156 16.15 15.44 -12.43
CA LEU A 156 15.00 15.33 -13.32
C LEU A 156 15.34 15.75 -14.76
N LEU A 157 15.23 14.80 -15.68
CA LEU A 157 15.52 14.98 -17.10
C LEU A 157 14.27 15.32 -17.90
N ASP A 158 13.19 14.58 -17.65
CA ASP A 158 11.87 14.68 -18.24
C ASP A 158 10.83 14.20 -17.23
N ALA A 159 9.53 14.34 -17.54
CA ALA A 159 8.47 13.68 -16.79
C ALA A 159 7.20 13.56 -17.62
N PRO A 160 6.46 12.44 -17.52
CA PRO A 160 5.12 12.36 -18.05
C PRO A 160 4.23 13.48 -17.50
N GLU A 161 3.37 14.04 -18.35
CA GLU A 161 2.50 15.17 -17.99
C GLU A 161 1.69 14.89 -16.72
N VAL A 162 1.10 13.69 -16.63
CA VAL A 162 0.31 13.26 -15.48
C VAL A 162 1.14 13.24 -14.18
N TRP A 163 2.39 12.76 -14.22
CA TRP A 163 3.27 12.73 -13.04
C TRP A 163 3.68 14.15 -12.64
N ASN A 164 3.99 15.01 -13.61
CA ASN A 164 4.32 16.41 -13.34
C ASN A 164 3.12 17.15 -12.70
N ARG A 165 1.92 16.99 -13.26
CA ARG A 165 0.70 17.60 -12.72
C ARG A 165 0.43 17.12 -11.28
N VAL A 166 0.47 15.82 -11.05
CA VAL A 166 0.21 15.23 -9.72
C VAL A 166 1.27 15.65 -8.71
N ALA A 167 2.55 15.65 -9.09
CA ALA A 167 3.62 16.16 -8.23
C ALA A 167 3.38 17.60 -7.79
N ARG A 168 2.86 18.46 -8.67
CA ARG A 168 2.52 19.84 -8.29
C ARG A 168 1.37 19.92 -7.29
N GLU A 169 0.33 19.13 -7.50
CA GLU A 169 -0.85 19.03 -6.62
C GLU A 169 -0.44 18.52 -5.22
N GLU A 170 0.37 17.46 -5.15
CA GLU A 170 0.88 16.92 -3.88
C GLU A 170 1.84 17.88 -3.18
N ASN A 171 2.61 18.66 -3.95
CA ASN A 171 3.54 19.64 -3.42
C ASN A 171 2.80 20.82 -2.79
N ASP A 172 1.66 21.25 -3.37
CA ASP A 172 0.76 22.22 -2.73
C ASP A 172 0.17 21.66 -1.43
N GLY A 173 -0.20 20.37 -1.39
CA GLY A 173 -0.61 19.69 -0.16
C GLY A 173 0.48 19.66 0.92
N THR A 174 1.74 19.49 0.51
CA THR A 174 2.91 19.55 1.40
C THR A 174 3.13 20.96 1.95
N VAL A 175 2.92 22.00 1.13
CA VAL A 175 2.95 23.40 1.60
C VAL A 175 1.88 23.62 2.66
N ASP A 176 0.66 23.13 2.46
CA ASP A 176 -0.44 23.27 3.42
C ASP A 176 -0.18 22.50 4.73
N LEU A 177 0.43 21.32 4.67
CA LEU A 177 0.89 20.58 5.85
C LEU A 177 1.83 21.45 6.71
N ILE A 178 2.81 22.10 6.09
CA ILE A 178 3.78 22.96 6.79
C ILE A 178 3.13 24.24 7.28
N ASP A 179 2.37 24.93 6.42
CA ASP A 179 1.91 26.29 6.68
C ASP A 179 0.70 26.33 7.62
N LYS A 180 -0.12 25.27 7.65
CA LYS A 180 -1.35 25.23 8.43
C LYS A 180 -1.27 24.18 9.53
N THR A 181 -1.16 22.91 9.16
CA THR A 181 -1.31 21.79 10.10
C THR A 181 -0.20 21.76 11.14
N LEU A 182 1.06 21.69 10.70
CA LEU A 182 2.21 21.61 11.60
C LEU A 182 2.40 22.89 12.39
N ARG A 183 2.25 24.06 11.72
CA ARG A 183 2.38 25.39 12.31
C ARG A 183 1.43 25.61 13.49
N ALA A 184 0.19 25.13 13.39
CA ALA A 184 -0.82 25.28 14.44
C ALA A 184 -0.43 24.56 15.75
N GLU A 185 0.38 23.51 15.64
CA GLU A 185 0.66 22.57 16.73
C GLU A 185 2.09 22.71 17.29
N VAL A 186 2.89 23.68 16.79
CA VAL A 186 4.29 23.88 17.21
C VAL A 186 4.38 24.29 18.70
N PRO A 187 5.23 23.62 19.51
CA PRO A 187 5.52 24.05 20.88
C PRO A 187 6.09 25.47 20.95
N GLU A 188 5.62 26.29 21.90
CA GLU A 188 6.02 27.70 22.04
C GLU A 188 7.54 27.95 21.97
N PRO A 189 8.41 27.19 22.67
CA PRO A 189 9.86 27.44 22.63
C PRO A 189 10.49 27.23 21.26
N GLN A 190 9.83 26.48 20.36
CA GLN A 190 10.35 26.07 19.06
C GLN A 190 9.76 26.88 17.91
N LYS A 191 8.79 27.77 18.17
CA LYS A 191 8.12 28.55 17.12
C LYS A 191 9.09 29.34 16.26
N ALA A 192 10.04 30.07 16.85
CA ALA A 192 10.98 30.88 16.08
C ALA A 192 11.87 30.05 15.14
N ASP A 193 12.31 28.86 15.59
CA ASP A 193 13.11 27.95 14.78
C ASP A 193 12.26 27.29 13.69
N TYR A 194 11.03 26.90 14.02
CA TYR A 194 10.06 26.40 13.06
C TYR A 194 9.76 27.42 11.97
N GLU A 195 9.44 28.67 12.33
CA GLU A 195 9.13 29.75 11.38
C GLU A 195 10.26 29.95 10.36
N ARG A 196 11.51 29.95 10.83
CA ARG A 196 12.69 30.09 9.98
C ARG A 196 12.83 28.90 9.02
N ALA A 197 12.76 27.68 9.54
CA ALA A 197 12.92 26.47 8.72
C ALA A 197 11.75 26.27 7.73
N ALA A 198 10.51 26.47 8.20
CA ALA A 198 9.29 26.39 7.41
C ALA A 198 9.28 27.42 6.28
N GLY A 199 9.70 28.67 6.54
CA GLY A 199 9.78 29.70 5.50
C GLY A 199 10.70 29.30 4.34
N LEU A 200 11.87 28.74 4.65
CA LEU A 200 12.82 28.25 3.65
C LEU A 200 12.27 27.03 2.89
N ALA A 201 11.67 26.07 3.59
CA ALA A 201 11.08 24.88 2.99
C ALA A 201 9.91 25.23 2.05
N ILE A 202 8.99 26.09 2.49
CA ILE A 202 7.85 26.56 1.67
C ILE A 202 8.35 27.30 0.43
N ALA A 203 9.38 28.14 0.56
CA ALA A 203 9.96 28.82 -0.59
C ALA A 203 10.53 27.82 -1.61
N ALA A 204 11.26 26.80 -1.15
CA ALA A 204 11.81 25.76 -2.01
C ALA A 204 10.73 24.92 -2.71
N LEU A 205 9.66 24.53 -1.98
CA LEU A 205 8.52 23.81 -2.54
C LEU A 205 7.82 24.64 -3.63
N LYS A 206 7.57 25.94 -3.38
CA LYS A 206 6.94 26.84 -4.36
C LYS A 206 7.82 27.05 -5.59
N ASP A 207 9.12 27.23 -5.37
CA ASP A 207 10.08 27.35 -6.46
C ASP A 207 10.17 26.06 -7.30
N PHE A 208 10.11 24.88 -6.66
CA PHE A 208 10.02 23.61 -7.35
C PHE A 208 8.75 23.49 -8.19
N ASN A 209 7.58 23.89 -7.66
CA ASN A 209 6.35 23.99 -8.47
C ASN A 209 6.50 24.93 -9.67
N GLY A 210 7.23 26.05 -9.51
CA GLY A 210 7.64 26.93 -10.59
C GLY A 210 8.50 26.22 -11.65
N TYR A 211 9.52 25.46 -11.22
CA TYR A 211 10.36 24.65 -12.10
C TYR A 211 9.55 23.60 -12.87
N LEU A 212 8.68 22.85 -12.19
CA LEU A 212 7.81 21.84 -12.78
C LEU A 212 6.91 22.44 -13.86
N ALA A 213 6.32 23.60 -13.59
CA ALA A 213 5.42 24.30 -14.50
C ALA A 213 6.14 24.97 -15.69
N ALA A 214 7.33 25.55 -15.47
CA ALA A 214 8.01 26.38 -16.46
C ALA A 214 9.07 25.63 -17.30
N VAL A 215 9.69 24.61 -16.71
CA VAL A 215 10.82 23.86 -17.30
C VAL A 215 10.41 22.42 -17.61
N LEU A 216 10.02 21.64 -16.59
CA LEU A 216 9.81 20.20 -16.77
C LEU A 216 8.58 19.90 -17.65
N SER A 217 7.55 20.75 -17.61
CA SER A 217 6.36 20.65 -18.49
C SER A 217 6.68 20.66 -19.98
N LYS A 218 7.84 21.19 -20.38
CA LYS A 218 8.33 21.23 -21.77
C LYS A 218 9.14 20.00 -22.16
N LYS A 219 9.44 19.12 -21.20
CA LYS A 219 10.22 17.89 -21.37
C LYS A 219 9.36 16.70 -20.97
N THR A 220 8.34 16.40 -21.78
CA THR A 220 7.42 15.30 -21.49
C THR A 220 7.95 13.96 -21.99
N SER A 221 7.57 12.88 -21.33
CA SER A 221 7.86 11.49 -21.69
C SER A 221 6.59 10.62 -21.57
N ASP A 222 6.64 9.39 -22.09
CA ASP A 222 5.53 8.44 -21.92
C ASP A 222 5.61 7.80 -20.52
N TRP A 223 4.49 7.79 -19.79
CA TRP A 223 4.40 7.13 -18.48
C TRP A 223 4.35 5.60 -18.60
N ARG A 224 4.10 5.07 -19.81
CA ARG A 224 4.07 3.62 -20.03
C ARG A 224 5.45 3.03 -19.86
N LEU A 225 5.59 2.14 -18.89
CA LEU A 225 6.84 1.45 -18.57
C LEU A 225 7.39 0.61 -19.74
N GLY A 226 6.52 0.14 -20.63
CA GLY A 226 6.86 -0.73 -21.74
C GLY A 226 7.06 -2.20 -21.32
N ARG A 227 6.88 -3.11 -22.28
CA ARG A 227 6.81 -4.56 -22.03
C ARG A 227 8.00 -5.12 -21.24
N ASP A 228 9.23 -4.84 -21.66
CA ASP A 228 10.41 -5.52 -21.11
C ASP A 228 10.68 -5.14 -19.65
N LYS A 229 10.54 -3.85 -19.32
CA LYS A 229 10.68 -3.36 -17.94
C LYS A 229 9.49 -3.82 -17.08
N TYR A 230 8.29 -3.81 -17.65
CA TYR A 230 7.07 -4.26 -16.97
C TYR A 230 7.14 -5.73 -16.58
N VAL A 231 7.53 -6.64 -17.48
CA VAL A 231 7.64 -8.07 -17.18
C VAL A 231 8.62 -8.35 -16.04
N GLN A 232 9.79 -7.68 -16.05
CA GLN A 232 10.77 -7.82 -14.97
C GLN A 232 10.21 -7.35 -13.62
N LYS A 233 9.64 -6.14 -13.59
CA LYS A 233 9.06 -5.56 -12.39
C LYS A 233 7.88 -6.40 -11.86
N PHE A 234 7.02 -6.87 -12.75
CA PHE A 234 5.88 -7.73 -12.44
C PHE A 234 6.33 -9.03 -11.75
N ASN A 235 7.36 -9.69 -12.28
CA ASN A 235 7.86 -10.95 -11.71
C ASN A 235 8.38 -10.76 -10.28
N TYR A 236 9.10 -9.67 -10.00
CA TYR A 236 9.64 -9.42 -8.66
C TYR A 236 8.57 -8.97 -7.66
N ILE A 237 7.63 -8.11 -8.08
CA ILE A 237 6.57 -7.59 -7.20
C ILE A 237 5.54 -8.68 -6.87
N LEU A 238 5.08 -9.42 -7.89
CA LEU A 238 4.02 -10.40 -7.67
C LEU A 238 4.58 -11.70 -7.12
N ALA A 239 5.72 -12.18 -7.65
CA ALA A 239 6.33 -13.45 -7.25
C ALA A 239 5.37 -14.65 -7.26
N THR A 240 4.42 -14.66 -8.21
CA THR A 240 3.40 -15.73 -8.35
C THR A 240 3.84 -16.88 -9.25
N GLY A 241 4.93 -16.71 -10.00
CA GLY A 241 5.37 -17.65 -11.04
C GLY A 241 4.58 -17.54 -12.36
N LYS A 242 3.61 -16.63 -12.45
CA LYS A 242 2.84 -16.36 -13.68
C LYS A 242 3.45 -15.19 -14.46
N SER A 243 3.32 -15.24 -15.78
CA SER A 243 3.57 -14.11 -16.67
C SER A 243 2.41 -13.10 -16.64
N PRO A 244 2.64 -11.84 -17.04
CA PRO A 244 1.56 -10.87 -17.24
C PRO A 244 0.46 -11.38 -18.17
N GLU A 245 0.81 -12.08 -19.25
CA GLU A 245 -0.17 -12.60 -20.23
C GLU A 245 -1.08 -13.66 -19.62
N GLN A 246 -0.53 -14.56 -18.79
CA GLN A 246 -1.32 -15.56 -18.09
C GLN A 246 -2.29 -14.91 -17.11
N LEU A 247 -1.82 -13.95 -16.30
CA LEU A 247 -2.67 -13.26 -15.34
C LEU A 247 -3.73 -12.40 -16.04
N LEU A 248 -3.39 -11.76 -17.15
CA LEU A 248 -4.34 -11.00 -17.97
C LEU A 248 -5.46 -11.90 -18.52
N ALA A 249 -5.09 -13.05 -19.12
CA ALA A 249 -6.07 -13.99 -19.66
C ALA A 249 -7.01 -14.55 -18.58
N GLU A 250 -6.49 -14.82 -17.39
CA GLU A 250 -7.29 -15.22 -16.23
C GLU A 250 -8.24 -14.10 -15.78
N ALA A 251 -7.74 -12.86 -15.67
CA ALA A 251 -8.57 -11.72 -15.28
C ALA A 251 -9.71 -11.45 -16.27
N GLU A 252 -9.45 -11.56 -17.57
CA GLU A 252 -10.47 -11.40 -18.62
C GLU A 252 -11.53 -12.50 -18.58
N ALA A 253 -11.12 -13.75 -18.32
CA ALA A 253 -12.05 -14.87 -18.17
C ALA A 253 -12.92 -14.71 -16.92
N ASP A 254 -12.29 -14.38 -15.78
CA ASP A 254 -12.98 -14.19 -14.50
C ASP A 254 -13.89 -12.95 -14.53
N LEU A 255 -13.53 -11.89 -15.28
CA LEU A 255 -14.40 -10.73 -15.53
C LEU A 255 -15.71 -11.17 -16.20
N LYS A 256 -15.61 -11.99 -17.24
CA LYS A 256 -16.78 -12.51 -17.96
C LYS A 256 -17.67 -13.37 -17.04
N SER A 257 -17.10 -14.32 -16.30
CA SER A 257 -17.89 -15.19 -15.41
C SER A 257 -18.52 -14.42 -14.25
N THR A 258 -17.82 -13.43 -13.69
CA THR A 258 -18.31 -12.59 -12.60
C THR A 258 -19.47 -11.72 -13.07
N ARG A 259 -19.42 -11.19 -14.30
CA ARG A 259 -20.56 -10.48 -14.90
C ARG A 259 -21.77 -11.39 -15.07
N GLN A 260 -21.58 -12.64 -15.53
CA GLN A 260 -22.67 -13.61 -15.66
C GLN A 260 -23.30 -13.98 -14.31
N GLU A 261 -22.50 -14.10 -13.25
CA GLU A 261 -22.98 -14.26 -11.88
C GLU A 261 -23.84 -13.08 -11.45
N LEU A 262 -23.33 -11.87 -11.65
CA LEU A 262 -24.02 -10.63 -11.30
C LEU A 262 -25.35 -10.49 -12.06
N GLU A 263 -25.37 -10.82 -13.35
CA GLU A 263 -26.58 -10.85 -14.18
C GLU A 263 -27.63 -11.82 -13.62
N ARG A 264 -27.20 -13.03 -13.22
CA ARG A 264 -28.10 -14.02 -12.63
C ARG A 264 -28.67 -13.54 -11.30
N LEU A 265 -27.84 -12.96 -10.44
CA LEU A 265 -28.25 -12.49 -9.12
C LEU A 265 -29.12 -11.23 -9.19
N ALA A 266 -28.90 -10.37 -10.18
CA ALA A 266 -29.70 -9.16 -10.39
C ALA A 266 -31.10 -9.46 -10.96
N ALA A 267 -31.30 -10.61 -11.60
CA ALA A 267 -32.56 -10.96 -12.25
C ALA A 267 -33.77 -10.88 -11.28
N PRO A 268 -34.92 -10.33 -11.72
CA PRO A 268 -35.26 -9.95 -13.10
C PRO A 268 -34.79 -8.55 -13.53
N LYS A 269 -34.07 -7.81 -12.67
CA LYS A 269 -33.47 -6.51 -13.01
C LYS A 269 -32.19 -6.72 -13.80
N THR A 270 -31.76 -5.67 -14.51
CA THR A 270 -30.38 -5.62 -15.02
C THR A 270 -29.39 -5.43 -13.87
N PRO A 271 -28.11 -5.85 -14.01
CA PRO A 271 -27.06 -5.54 -13.05
C PRO A 271 -27.01 -4.08 -12.63
N LYS A 272 -27.10 -3.17 -13.61
CA LYS A 272 -27.08 -1.73 -13.34
C LYS A 272 -28.25 -1.29 -12.46
N GLN A 273 -29.46 -1.73 -12.76
CA GLN A 273 -30.64 -1.38 -11.95
C GLN A 273 -30.54 -1.94 -10.52
N ALA A 274 -30.10 -3.20 -10.36
CA ALA A 274 -29.93 -3.80 -9.04
C ALA A 274 -28.85 -3.07 -8.22
N LEU A 275 -27.71 -2.75 -8.83
CA LEU A 275 -26.65 -1.96 -8.19
C LEU A 275 -27.09 -0.51 -7.91
N ASP A 276 -27.89 0.09 -8.79
CA ASP A 276 -28.45 1.43 -8.56
C ASP A 276 -29.42 1.45 -7.38
N ASP A 277 -30.15 0.34 -7.12
CA ASP A 277 -31.00 0.20 -5.94
C ASP A 277 -30.17 0.05 -4.65
N VAL A 278 -29.11 -0.76 -4.69
CA VAL A 278 -28.13 -0.88 -3.60
C VAL A 278 -27.52 0.48 -3.28
N ALA A 279 -27.09 1.20 -4.32
CA ALA A 279 -26.42 2.48 -4.19
C ALA A 279 -27.34 3.62 -3.72
N ARG A 280 -28.67 3.43 -3.61
CA ARG A 280 -29.57 4.40 -2.96
C ARG A 280 -29.54 4.31 -1.43
N GLN A 281 -29.03 3.20 -0.88
CA GLN A 281 -28.87 3.01 0.55
C GLN A 281 -27.47 3.49 0.96
N HIS A 282 -27.35 4.77 1.24
CA HIS A 282 -26.09 5.35 1.66
C HIS A 282 -26.30 6.39 2.76
N SER A 283 -25.27 6.57 3.59
CA SER A 283 -25.17 7.65 4.55
C SER A 283 -25.16 9.04 3.89
N THR A 284 -25.32 10.09 4.68
CA THR A 284 -25.01 11.46 4.26
C THR A 284 -23.53 11.77 4.52
N ALA A 285 -23.04 12.90 4.00
CA ALA A 285 -21.67 13.35 4.28
C ALA A 285 -21.39 13.50 5.78
N GLU A 286 -22.41 13.91 6.56
CA GLU A 286 -22.33 14.12 8.00
C GLU A 286 -22.35 12.81 8.80
N THR A 287 -23.05 11.78 8.31
CA THR A 287 -23.20 10.51 9.03
C THR A 287 -22.19 9.44 8.60
N TYR A 288 -21.45 9.67 7.51
CA TYR A 288 -20.48 8.72 6.92
C TYR A 288 -19.46 8.17 7.94
N MET A 289 -18.88 9.05 8.76
CA MET A 289 -17.89 8.64 9.77
C MET A 289 -18.49 7.79 10.90
N ALA A 290 -19.70 8.13 11.35
CA ALA A 290 -20.40 7.35 12.37
C ALA A 290 -20.79 5.97 11.83
N GLN A 291 -21.20 5.90 10.55
CA GLN A 291 -21.50 4.64 9.87
C GLN A 291 -20.28 3.72 9.79
N ALA A 292 -19.10 4.26 9.48
CA ALA A 292 -17.85 3.49 9.44
C ALA A 292 -17.49 2.86 10.80
N LYS A 293 -17.69 3.60 11.90
CA LYS A 293 -17.48 3.08 13.26
C LYS A 293 -18.45 1.94 13.58
N SER A 294 -19.74 2.12 13.30
CA SER A 294 -20.74 1.05 13.51
C SER A 294 -20.45 -0.18 12.66
N THR A 295 -20.03 0.02 11.42
CA THR A 295 -19.62 -1.04 10.49
C THR A 295 -18.48 -1.88 11.06
N LEU A 296 -17.47 -1.24 11.66
CA LEU A 296 -16.35 -1.95 12.30
C LEU A 296 -16.80 -2.81 13.48
N GLU A 297 -17.70 -2.29 14.33
CA GLU A 297 -18.26 -3.04 15.46
C GLU A 297 -19.03 -4.28 14.98
N GLN A 298 -19.86 -4.13 13.94
CA GLN A 298 -20.62 -5.22 13.34
C GLN A 298 -19.70 -6.30 12.74
N ALA A 299 -18.69 -5.90 11.96
CA ALA A 299 -17.74 -6.83 11.36
C ALA A 299 -16.96 -7.60 12.44
N THR A 300 -16.55 -6.90 13.51
CA THR A 300 -15.84 -7.51 14.66
C THR A 300 -16.71 -8.53 15.38
N ALA A 301 -17.99 -8.21 15.63
CA ALA A 301 -18.92 -9.13 16.26
C ALA A 301 -19.10 -10.41 15.43
N PHE A 302 -19.26 -10.25 14.11
CA PHE A 302 -19.46 -11.38 13.20
C PHE A 302 -18.22 -12.29 13.09
N VAL A 303 -17.02 -11.71 12.96
CA VAL A 303 -15.77 -12.50 12.94
C VAL A 303 -15.62 -13.35 14.20
N ARG A 304 -16.00 -12.81 15.37
CA ARG A 304 -16.02 -13.55 16.64
C ARG A 304 -17.08 -14.64 16.64
N GLU A 305 -18.31 -14.33 16.26
CA GLU A 305 -19.43 -15.28 16.21
C GLU A 305 -19.10 -16.50 15.34
N LYS A 306 -18.60 -16.27 14.13
CA LYS A 306 -18.25 -17.32 13.17
C LYS A 306 -16.89 -17.95 13.44
N SER A 307 -16.13 -17.44 14.41
CA SER A 307 -14.77 -17.90 14.71
C SER A 307 -13.87 -17.96 13.47
N LEU A 308 -13.93 -16.93 12.61
CA LEU A 308 -13.21 -16.96 11.33
C LEU A 308 -11.69 -16.89 11.50
N VAL A 309 -11.21 -16.12 12.47
CA VAL A 309 -9.80 -15.96 12.81
C VAL A 309 -9.70 -15.52 14.28
N THR A 310 -8.63 -15.91 14.99
CA THR A 310 -8.39 -15.35 16.33
C THR A 310 -8.06 -13.87 16.21
N LEU A 311 -8.79 -13.01 16.91
CA LEU A 311 -8.52 -11.58 16.89
C LEU A 311 -7.29 -11.24 17.74
N PRO A 312 -6.40 -10.35 17.26
CA PRO A 312 -5.23 -9.90 18.01
C PRO A 312 -5.62 -9.26 19.35
N SER A 313 -4.82 -9.49 20.38
CA SER A 313 -5.11 -9.01 21.74
C SER A 313 -4.87 -7.52 21.94
N ARG A 314 -4.01 -6.89 21.11
CA ARG A 314 -3.55 -5.51 21.29
C ARG A 314 -4.68 -4.47 21.27
N SER A 315 -5.74 -4.72 20.50
CA SER A 315 -6.95 -3.88 20.45
C SER A 315 -6.65 -2.37 20.31
N ASN A 316 -5.69 -2.02 19.44
CA ASN A 316 -5.15 -0.66 19.26
C ASN A 316 -5.63 0.01 17.96
N LEU A 317 -6.69 -0.51 17.33
CA LEU A 317 -7.27 0.09 16.11
C LEU A 317 -8.11 1.32 16.45
N GLY A 318 -7.68 2.49 15.99
CA GLY A 318 -8.48 3.72 16.00
C GLY A 318 -9.18 3.95 14.65
N VAL A 319 -10.43 4.44 14.68
CA VAL A 319 -11.12 4.93 13.47
C VAL A 319 -11.08 6.45 13.48
N ILE A 320 -10.29 7.04 12.60
CA ILE A 320 -10.06 8.49 12.53
C ILE A 320 -10.34 9.05 11.14
N GLU A 321 -10.59 10.35 11.06
CA GLU A 321 -10.66 11.02 9.77
C GLU A 321 -9.29 11.00 9.10
N THR A 322 -9.25 10.81 7.77
CA THR A 322 -8.03 11.03 7.00
C THR A 322 -7.54 12.46 7.25
N PRO A 323 -6.30 12.64 7.73
CA PRO A 323 -5.71 13.96 7.93
C PRO A 323 -5.76 14.80 6.66
N GLU A 324 -5.98 16.12 6.76
CA GLU A 324 -6.29 16.98 5.61
C GLU A 324 -5.30 16.88 4.45
N PHE A 325 -4.00 16.92 4.74
CA PHE A 325 -2.93 16.79 3.74
C PHE A 325 -2.83 15.38 3.12
N MET A 326 -3.39 14.33 3.74
CA MET A 326 -3.45 12.97 3.19
C MET A 326 -4.65 12.74 2.27
N ARG A 327 -5.64 13.64 2.24
CA ARG A 327 -6.89 13.44 1.49
C ARG A 327 -6.70 13.46 -0.03
N GLY A 328 -5.60 14.02 -0.52
CA GLY A 328 -5.23 13.96 -1.94
C GLY A 328 -4.76 12.57 -2.39
N ILE A 329 -4.17 11.80 -1.48
CA ILE A 329 -3.62 10.45 -1.73
C ILE A 329 -4.66 9.38 -1.38
N TYR A 330 -5.33 9.53 -0.23
CA TYR A 330 -6.41 8.67 0.23
C TYR A 330 -7.73 9.40 -0.01
N ALA A 331 -8.31 9.25 -1.21
CA ALA A 331 -9.55 9.94 -1.57
C ALA A 331 -10.81 9.40 -0.89
N VAL A 332 -10.72 8.21 -0.29
CA VAL A 332 -11.85 7.41 0.21
C VAL A 332 -11.65 7.05 1.67
N GLY A 333 -10.53 6.38 1.94
CA GLY A 333 -10.16 5.81 3.22
C GLY A 333 -8.93 4.95 3.01
N GLY A 334 -8.42 4.36 4.08
CA GLY A 334 -7.26 3.50 4.02
C GLY A 334 -6.86 3.02 5.40
N PHE A 335 -5.75 2.30 5.46
CA PHE A 335 -5.19 1.79 6.69
C PHE A 335 -3.77 2.33 6.92
N ASN A 336 -3.51 2.78 8.15
CA ASN A 336 -2.17 3.10 8.62
C ASN A 336 -1.76 2.09 9.69
N ALA A 337 -0.73 1.32 9.37
CA ALA A 337 -0.20 0.29 10.24
C ALA A 337 0.60 0.89 11.40
N ALA A 338 0.64 0.17 12.53
CA ALA A 338 1.62 0.46 13.56
C ALA A 338 3.05 0.18 13.02
N PRO A 339 4.06 0.96 13.40
CA PRO A 339 5.44 0.70 13.00
C PRO A 339 5.91 -0.69 13.47
N PRO A 340 6.55 -1.52 12.61
CA PRO A 340 6.96 -2.89 12.98
C PRO A 340 7.94 -2.99 14.15
N LEU A 341 8.73 -1.95 14.42
CA LEU A 341 9.61 -1.87 15.58
C LEU A 341 8.93 -1.30 16.84
N GLN A 342 7.77 -0.66 16.68
CA GLN A 342 7.02 -0.01 17.76
C GLN A 342 5.51 -0.28 17.59
N PRO A 343 5.07 -1.55 17.57
CA PRO A 343 3.67 -1.92 17.33
C PRO A 343 2.70 -1.36 18.39
N GLU A 344 3.21 -0.90 19.53
CA GLU A 344 2.46 -0.19 20.56
C GLU A 344 1.92 1.19 20.16
N LEU A 345 2.45 1.83 19.11
CA LEU A 345 2.05 3.20 18.71
C LEU A 345 0.67 3.29 18.04
N GLY A 346 -0.01 2.17 17.83
CA GLY A 346 -1.40 2.12 17.36
C GLY A 346 -1.53 2.00 15.84
N ALA A 347 -2.67 1.49 15.41
CA ALA A 347 -3.05 1.36 14.01
C ALA A 347 -4.32 2.17 13.74
N PHE A 348 -4.48 2.72 12.54
CA PHE A 348 -5.59 3.61 12.23
C PHE A 348 -6.32 3.19 10.96
N TYR A 349 -7.62 2.97 11.08
CA TYR A 349 -8.55 2.93 9.96
C TYR A 349 -8.98 4.36 9.63
N TRP A 350 -8.54 4.85 8.48
CA TRP A 350 -8.84 6.17 7.97
C TRP A 350 -10.11 6.18 7.13
N ILE A 351 -10.99 7.13 7.44
CA ILE A 351 -12.15 7.47 6.62
C ILE A 351 -11.98 8.88 6.12
N THR A 352 -12.01 9.09 4.80
CA THR A 352 -11.83 10.42 4.23
C THR A 352 -13.15 11.17 4.22
N PRO A 353 -13.30 12.25 5.01
CA PRO A 353 -14.51 13.05 5.02
C PRO A 353 -14.79 13.63 3.64
N ILE A 354 -16.08 13.85 3.34
CA ILE A 354 -16.47 14.47 2.08
C ILE A 354 -16.30 15.99 2.19
N PRO A 355 -15.47 16.63 1.35
CA PRO A 355 -15.25 18.07 1.43
C PRO A 355 -16.51 18.88 1.15
N LYS A 356 -16.73 19.94 1.94
CA LYS A 356 -17.92 20.81 1.82
C LYS A 356 -17.99 21.58 0.50
N ASN A 357 -16.86 21.73 -0.19
CA ASN A 357 -16.76 22.45 -1.46
C ASN A 357 -16.98 21.56 -2.69
N TRP A 358 -17.21 20.25 -2.52
CA TRP A 358 -17.53 19.37 -3.64
C TRP A 358 -18.92 19.69 -4.21
N SER A 359 -19.05 19.52 -5.54
CA SER A 359 -20.36 19.62 -6.18
C SER A 359 -21.27 18.49 -5.70
N LYS A 360 -22.59 18.73 -5.72
CA LYS A 360 -23.58 17.72 -5.33
C LYS A 360 -23.41 16.40 -6.09
N ASP A 361 -23.14 16.48 -7.39
CA ASP A 361 -22.95 15.29 -8.24
C ASP A 361 -21.70 14.48 -7.84
N ARG A 362 -20.62 15.16 -7.44
CA ARG A 362 -19.39 14.47 -6.98
C ARG A 362 -19.59 13.84 -5.61
N VAL A 363 -20.29 14.53 -4.70
CA VAL A 363 -20.68 13.99 -3.39
C VAL A 363 -21.54 12.74 -3.56
N GLU A 364 -22.57 12.83 -4.39
CA GLU A 364 -23.47 11.72 -4.69
C GLU A 364 -22.71 10.55 -5.32
N SER A 365 -21.84 10.80 -6.30
CA SER A 365 -21.01 9.77 -6.93
C SER A 365 -20.15 8.99 -5.90
N LYS A 366 -19.54 9.69 -4.93
CA LYS A 366 -18.78 9.04 -3.84
C LYS A 366 -19.68 8.25 -2.89
N LEU A 367 -20.82 8.81 -2.48
CA LEU A 367 -21.74 8.14 -1.56
C LEU A 367 -22.42 6.91 -2.19
N ARG A 368 -22.69 6.94 -3.49
CA ARG A 368 -23.19 5.78 -4.25
C ARG A 368 -22.15 4.66 -4.35
N GLU A 369 -20.89 5.02 -4.58
CA GLU A 369 -19.77 4.06 -4.64
C GLU A 369 -19.51 3.42 -3.28
N TYR A 370 -19.48 4.24 -2.22
CA TYR A 370 -19.30 3.83 -0.82
C TYR A 370 -20.60 3.89 -0.03
N ASN A 371 -21.63 3.29 -0.62
CA ASN A 371 -22.94 3.10 -0.02
C ASN A 371 -22.85 2.20 1.22
N ASP A 372 -23.98 1.91 1.88
CA ASP A 372 -23.99 1.17 3.15
C ASP A 372 -23.28 -0.19 3.04
N TYR A 373 -23.37 -0.88 1.91
CA TYR A 373 -22.66 -2.14 1.65
C TYR A 373 -21.23 -1.92 1.16
N GLY A 374 -20.99 -0.86 0.38
CA GLY A 374 -19.64 -0.47 -0.06
C GLY A 374 -18.73 -0.16 1.13
N LEU A 375 -19.25 0.51 2.14
CA LEU A 375 -18.53 0.82 3.38
C LEU A 375 -18.29 -0.42 4.24
N GLN A 376 -19.19 -1.40 4.21
CA GLN A 376 -18.98 -2.73 4.83
C GLN A 376 -17.78 -3.44 4.20
N HIS A 377 -17.74 -3.51 2.86
CA HIS A 377 -16.60 -4.10 2.14
C HIS A 377 -15.29 -3.33 2.36
N LEU A 378 -15.33 -1.99 2.41
CA LEU A 378 -14.15 -1.18 2.74
C LEU A 378 -13.64 -1.48 4.15
N THR A 379 -14.54 -1.55 5.14
CA THR A 379 -14.17 -1.83 6.52
C THR A 379 -13.63 -3.24 6.70
N VAL A 380 -14.18 -4.21 5.95
CA VAL A 380 -13.63 -5.56 5.92
C VAL A 380 -12.21 -5.58 5.34
N HIS A 381 -11.98 -4.84 4.25
CA HIS A 381 -10.66 -4.73 3.59
C HIS A 381 -9.61 -4.09 4.48
N GLU A 382 -9.89 -2.92 5.04
CA GLU A 382 -8.91 -2.12 5.79
C GLU A 382 -8.73 -2.59 7.23
N ALA A 383 -9.79 -3.15 7.84
CA ALA A 383 -9.78 -3.45 9.27
C ALA A 383 -10.11 -4.92 9.57
N MET A 384 -11.38 -5.32 9.46
CA MET A 384 -11.85 -6.53 10.15
C MET A 384 -12.50 -7.55 9.20
N PRO A 385 -11.88 -8.71 8.91
CA PRO A 385 -10.56 -9.18 9.36
C PRO A 385 -9.41 -8.87 8.37
N GLY A 386 -9.49 -7.81 7.56
CA GLY A 386 -8.49 -7.47 6.54
C GLY A 386 -7.14 -6.96 7.09
N HIS A 387 -6.66 -5.81 6.61
CA HIS A 387 -5.29 -5.32 6.84
C HIS A 387 -4.92 -5.19 8.33
N TYR A 388 -5.81 -4.64 9.17
CA TYR A 388 -5.51 -4.53 10.61
C TYR A 388 -5.18 -5.89 11.24
N VAL A 389 -6.05 -6.89 11.06
CA VAL A 389 -5.81 -8.23 11.65
C VAL A 389 -4.55 -8.83 11.06
N GLN A 390 -4.36 -8.73 9.75
CA GLN A 390 -3.18 -9.26 9.05
C GLN A 390 -1.87 -8.70 9.59
N LEU A 391 -1.79 -7.38 9.79
CA LEU A 391 -0.56 -6.70 10.23
C LEU A 391 -0.31 -6.87 11.72
N GLU A 392 -1.36 -7.02 12.53
CA GLU A 392 -1.19 -7.41 13.94
C GLU A 392 -0.61 -8.82 14.07
N TYR A 393 -1.00 -9.78 13.22
CA TYR A 393 -0.32 -11.08 13.16
C TYR A 393 1.13 -10.94 12.71
N ALA A 394 1.40 -10.06 11.74
CA ALA A 394 2.77 -9.79 11.30
C ALA A 394 3.63 -9.23 12.45
N ASN A 395 3.05 -8.44 13.37
CA ASN A 395 3.75 -7.87 14.51
C ASN A 395 4.19 -8.92 15.56
N ASP A 396 3.56 -10.11 15.56
CA ASP A 396 3.85 -11.21 16.49
C ASP A 396 4.79 -12.28 15.90
N VAL A 397 5.29 -12.08 14.67
CA VAL A 397 6.26 -12.99 14.03
C VAL A 397 7.60 -12.97 14.77
N GLU A 398 8.22 -14.14 14.93
CA GLU A 398 9.57 -14.29 15.48
C GLU A 398 10.48 -15.14 14.56
N PRO A 399 11.81 -14.92 14.59
CA PRO A 399 12.51 -13.89 15.35
C PRO A 399 12.26 -12.48 14.80
N LYS A 400 12.53 -11.45 15.60
CA LYS A 400 12.45 -10.02 15.20
C LYS A 400 13.00 -9.71 13.80
N SER A 401 14.12 -10.30 13.39
CA SER A 401 14.71 -10.09 12.06
C SER A 401 13.76 -10.50 10.92
N ARG A 402 13.11 -11.66 11.05
CA ARG A 402 12.09 -12.15 10.11
C ARG A 402 10.86 -11.27 10.10
N ARG A 403 10.40 -10.85 11.28
CA ARG A 403 9.29 -9.90 11.40
C ARG A 403 9.56 -8.64 10.59
N LEU A 404 10.74 -8.04 10.77
CA LEU A 404 11.11 -6.83 10.05
C LEU A 404 11.27 -7.09 8.55
N LEU A 405 11.90 -8.20 8.17
CA LEU A 405 12.02 -8.59 6.77
C LEU A 405 10.66 -8.66 6.08
N ARG A 406 9.73 -9.44 6.65
CA ARG A 406 8.41 -9.69 6.06
C ARG A 406 7.47 -8.47 6.15
N ASN A 407 7.72 -7.53 7.06
CA ASN A 407 6.99 -6.25 7.10
C ASN A 407 7.55 -5.22 6.10
N VAL A 408 8.87 -5.04 6.04
CA VAL A 408 9.52 -4.01 5.20
C VAL A 408 9.54 -4.41 3.73
N PHE A 409 9.76 -5.70 3.45
CA PHE A 409 9.91 -6.25 2.10
C PHE A 409 8.78 -7.20 1.69
N GLY A 410 7.64 -7.13 2.39
CA GLY A 410 6.51 -8.03 2.24
C GLY A 410 5.94 -8.09 0.82
N ASN A 411 5.36 -9.24 0.47
CA ASN A 411 4.78 -9.49 -0.84
C ASN A 411 3.40 -8.86 -1.01
N GLY A 412 3.25 -8.01 -2.03
CA GLY A 412 2.00 -7.30 -2.34
C GLY A 412 0.78 -8.22 -2.54
N PRO A 413 0.86 -9.29 -3.36
CA PRO A 413 -0.24 -10.25 -3.50
C PRO A 413 -0.68 -10.94 -2.21
N TYR A 414 0.24 -11.27 -1.30
CA TYR A 414 -0.16 -11.76 0.02
C TYR A 414 -1.00 -10.72 0.76
N ILE A 415 -0.55 -9.46 0.74
CA ILE A 415 -1.16 -8.36 1.50
C ILE A 415 -2.54 -7.98 0.96
N GLU A 416 -2.60 -7.57 -0.30
CA GLU A 416 -3.84 -7.12 -0.92
C GLU A 416 -4.80 -8.29 -1.18
N GLY A 417 -4.24 -9.46 -1.49
CA GLY A 417 -5.02 -10.67 -1.68
C GLY A 417 -5.75 -11.12 -0.42
N TRP A 418 -5.14 -10.96 0.76
CA TRP A 418 -5.78 -11.30 2.03
C TRP A 418 -7.02 -10.43 2.27
N ALA A 419 -6.90 -9.13 2.06
CA ALA A 419 -8.00 -8.19 2.27
C ALA A 419 -9.17 -8.44 1.31
N VAL A 420 -8.88 -8.74 0.04
CA VAL A 420 -9.90 -9.13 -0.95
C VAL A 420 -10.51 -10.50 -0.63
N TYR A 421 -9.69 -11.47 -0.19
CA TYR A 421 -10.16 -12.76 0.29
C TYR A 421 -11.08 -12.64 1.51
N ALA A 422 -10.77 -11.72 2.44
CA ALA A 422 -11.59 -11.46 3.61
C ALA A 422 -12.98 -10.90 3.24
N GLN A 423 -13.09 -10.08 2.20
CA GLN A 423 -14.38 -9.60 1.68
C GLN A 423 -15.26 -10.74 1.16
N GLU A 424 -14.67 -11.66 0.38
CA GLU A 424 -15.38 -12.85 -0.09
C GLU A 424 -15.76 -13.76 1.08
N LEU A 425 -14.82 -14.02 1.97
CA LEU A 425 -15.01 -14.85 3.16
C LEU A 425 -16.19 -14.34 4.01
N MET A 426 -16.23 -13.05 4.33
CA MET A 426 -17.33 -12.47 5.11
C MET A 426 -18.67 -12.66 4.40
N THR A 427 -18.70 -12.42 3.08
CA THR A 427 -19.90 -12.59 2.25
C THR A 427 -20.38 -14.04 2.25
N ASP A 428 -19.47 -15.00 2.05
CA ASP A 428 -19.77 -16.44 1.98
C ASP A 428 -20.20 -17.03 3.33
N GLN A 429 -19.74 -16.46 4.44
CA GLN A 429 -20.09 -16.91 5.80
C GLN A 429 -21.43 -16.35 6.29
N GLY A 430 -22.09 -15.52 5.47
CA GLY A 430 -23.41 -14.95 5.73
C GLY A 430 -23.40 -13.66 6.55
N TYR A 431 -22.38 -12.83 6.37
CA TYR A 431 -22.34 -11.50 6.96
C TYR A 431 -23.56 -10.67 6.52
N LEU A 432 -24.10 -9.87 7.45
CA LEU A 432 -25.38 -9.19 7.32
C LEU A 432 -26.55 -10.13 6.93
N ASN A 433 -26.57 -11.34 7.50
CA ASN A 433 -27.63 -12.34 7.29
C ASN A 433 -27.86 -12.73 5.82
N ASN A 434 -26.79 -12.78 5.02
CA ASN A 434 -26.85 -13.03 3.58
C ASN A 434 -27.70 -11.99 2.81
N ASP A 435 -27.68 -10.72 3.22
CA ASP A 435 -28.35 -9.66 2.46
C ASP A 435 -27.85 -9.66 1.00
N PRO A 436 -28.73 -9.72 -0.01
CA PRO A 436 -28.34 -9.72 -1.41
C PRO A 436 -27.49 -8.51 -1.82
N GLY A 437 -27.67 -7.35 -1.16
CA GLY A 437 -26.88 -6.15 -1.35
C GLY A 437 -25.40 -6.36 -1.06
N MET A 438 -25.05 -7.18 -0.06
CA MET A 438 -23.65 -7.55 0.21
C MET A 438 -23.03 -8.33 -0.94
N ARG A 439 -23.75 -9.33 -1.48
CA ARG A 439 -23.26 -10.16 -2.58
C ARG A 439 -23.19 -9.39 -3.90
N LEU A 440 -24.18 -8.57 -4.21
CA LEU A 440 -24.17 -7.69 -5.38
C LEU A 440 -22.99 -6.72 -5.32
N THR A 441 -22.76 -6.11 -4.16
CA THR A 441 -21.63 -5.19 -3.96
C THR A 441 -20.30 -5.92 -4.03
N TRP A 442 -20.19 -7.13 -3.44
CA TRP A 442 -19.00 -7.97 -3.57
C TRP A 442 -18.64 -8.23 -5.04
N LEU A 443 -19.61 -8.66 -5.85
CA LEU A 443 -19.37 -8.93 -7.28
C LEU A 443 -18.95 -7.66 -8.02
N LYS A 444 -19.54 -6.49 -7.71
CA LYS A 444 -19.09 -5.19 -8.23
C LYS A 444 -17.64 -4.89 -7.84
N GLN A 445 -17.24 -5.17 -6.60
CA GLN A 445 -15.87 -4.97 -6.12
C GLN A 445 -14.88 -5.94 -6.77
N LEU A 446 -15.27 -7.21 -6.93
CA LEU A 446 -14.48 -8.21 -7.63
C LEU A 446 -14.26 -7.84 -9.10
N LEU A 447 -15.29 -7.33 -9.79
CA LEU A 447 -15.14 -6.79 -11.15
C LEU A 447 -14.08 -5.68 -11.21
N ARG A 448 -14.06 -4.77 -10.23
CA ARG A 448 -13.02 -3.75 -10.11
C ARG A 448 -11.62 -4.34 -9.89
N VAL A 449 -11.48 -5.34 -9.03
CA VAL A 449 -10.22 -6.06 -8.80
C VAL A 449 -9.70 -6.72 -10.09
N LEU A 450 -10.59 -7.29 -10.89
CA LEU A 450 -10.28 -7.89 -12.18
C LEU A 450 -9.86 -6.82 -13.20
N ALA A 451 -10.64 -5.74 -13.33
CA ALA A 451 -10.30 -4.63 -14.22
C ALA A 451 -8.99 -3.94 -13.84
N ASN A 452 -8.64 -3.82 -12.55
CA ASN A 452 -7.35 -3.29 -12.11
C ASN A 452 -6.17 -4.04 -12.77
N THR A 453 -6.25 -5.37 -12.86
CA THR A 453 -5.23 -6.20 -13.53
C THR A 453 -5.19 -5.92 -15.03
N ILE A 454 -6.36 -5.88 -15.67
CA ILE A 454 -6.50 -5.64 -17.10
C ILE A 454 -5.96 -4.26 -17.48
N LEU A 455 -6.34 -3.22 -16.72
CA LEU A 455 -5.87 -1.85 -16.88
C LEU A 455 -4.36 -1.79 -16.82
N ASP A 456 -3.76 -2.21 -15.72
CA ASP A 456 -2.32 -2.07 -15.46
C ASP A 456 -1.49 -2.75 -16.57
N ILE A 457 -1.83 -3.98 -16.94
CA ILE A 457 -1.10 -4.73 -17.98
C ILE A 457 -1.31 -4.09 -19.35
N ARG A 458 -2.56 -3.80 -19.75
CA ARG A 458 -2.83 -3.31 -21.12
C ARG A 458 -2.39 -1.87 -21.33
N LEU A 459 -2.46 -1.03 -20.30
CA LEU A 459 -1.97 0.35 -20.34
C LEU A 459 -0.47 0.39 -20.54
N HIS A 460 0.30 -0.38 -19.77
CA HIS A 460 1.77 -0.36 -19.85
C HIS A 460 2.35 -1.12 -21.04
N THR A 461 1.65 -2.15 -21.54
CA THR A 461 2.27 -3.10 -22.49
C THR A 461 1.52 -3.28 -23.81
N MET A 462 0.27 -2.80 -23.93
CA MET A 462 -0.60 -3.08 -25.09
C MET A 462 -1.29 -1.85 -25.69
N GLY A 463 -0.89 -0.64 -25.30
CA GLY A 463 -1.37 0.60 -25.92
C GLY A 463 -2.86 0.89 -25.67
N MET A 464 -3.43 0.41 -24.55
CA MET A 464 -4.78 0.80 -24.13
C MET A 464 -4.89 2.32 -24.00
N THR A 465 -5.99 2.88 -24.50
CA THR A 465 -6.29 4.31 -24.39
C THR A 465 -7.02 4.64 -23.09
N ASP A 466 -6.94 5.89 -22.66
CA ASP A 466 -7.66 6.38 -21.48
C ASP A 466 -9.18 6.17 -21.60
N GLN A 467 -9.75 6.35 -22.80
CA GLN A 467 -11.18 6.09 -23.01
C GLN A 467 -11.52 4.60 -22.87
N GLN A 468 -10.68 3.69 -23.40
CA GLN A 468 -10.89 2.26 -23.22
C GLN A 468 -10.80 1.84 -21.74
N ALA A 469 -9.90 2.46 -20.99
CA ALA A 469 -9.77 2.24 -19.55
C ALA A 469 -11.01 2.72 -18.78
N LEU A 470 -11.53 3.91 -19.11
CA LEU A 470 -12.76 4.43 -18.53
C LEU A 470 -13.98 3.58 -18.90
N ASP A 471 -14.08 3.15 -20.15
CA ASP A 471 -15.18 2.30 -20.62
C ASP A 471 -15.19 0.95 -19.89
N LEU A 472 -14.02 0.32 -19.70
CA LEU A 472 -13.89 -0.90 -18.90
C LEU A 472 -14.38 -0.67 -17.46
N MET A 473 -13.93 0.39 -16.82
CA MET A 473 -14.31 0.68 -15.43
C MET A 473 -15.80 0.98 -15.29
N ILE A 474 -16.37 1.81 -16.16
CA ILE A 474 -17.76 2.27 -16.02
C ILE A 474 -18.74 1.22 -16.57
N ASN A 475 -18.51 0.72 -17.78
CA ASN A 475 -19.48 -0.13 -18.47
C ASN A 475 -19.32 -1.61 -18.13
N ASP A 476 -18.07 -2.08 -18.01
CA ASP A 476 -17.80 -3.49 -17.76
C ASP A 476 -17.75 -3.84 -16.27
N THR A 477 -17.47 -2.84 -15.40
CA THR A 477 -17.42 -3.07 -13.95
C THR A 477 -18.37 -2.23 -13.12
N TYR A 478 -19.23 -1.42 -13.75
CA TYR A 478 -20.30 -0.65 -13.10
C TYR A 478 -19.80 0.36 -12.05
N GLN A 479 -18.55 0.82 -12.15
CA GLN A 479 -18.00 1.79 -11.18
C GLN A 479 -18.53 3.19 -11.46
N GLU A 480 -18.64 3.97 -10.39
CA GLU A 480 -18.99 5.38 -10.51
C GLU A 480 -17.85 6.17 -11.19
N LYS A 481 -18.21 7.27 -11.86
CA LYS A 481 -17.26 8.03 -12.69
C LYS A 481 -16.05 8.55 -11.91
N GLU A 482 -16.25 9.01 -10.68
CA GLU A 482 -15.17 9.51 -9.83
C GLU A 482 -14.14 8.40 -9.54
N GLU A 483 -14.61 7.20 -9.20
CA GLU A 483 -13.76 6.03 -8.96
C GLU A 483 -13.01 5.61 -10.23
N ALA A 484 -13.69 5.55 -11.39
CA ALA A 484 -13.07 5.21 -12.66
C ALA A 484 -11.95 6.19 -13.04
N THR A 485 -12.17 7.49 -12.82
CA THR A 485 -11.20 8.55 -13.14
C THR A 485 -9.99 8.47 -12.21
N ALA A 486 -10.22 8.30 -10.90
CA ALA A 486 -9.15 8.13 -9.91
C ALA A 486 -8.32 6.87 -10.20
N LYS A 487 -8.97 5.76 -10.60
CA LYS A 487 -8.30 4.51 -10.98
C LYS A 487 -7.44 4.64 -12.23
N LEU A 488 -7.91 5.35 -13.26
CA LEU A 488 -7.09 5.64 -14.43
C LEU A 488 -5.84 6.44 -14.04
N GLN A 489 -5.98 7.52 -13.27
CA GLN A 489 -4.83 8.30 -12.81
C GLN A 489 -3.84 7.42 -12.02
N ARG A 490 -4.33 6.58 -11.10
CA ARG A 490 -3.48 5.65 -10.34
C ARG A 490 -2.73 4.65 -11.24
N ALA A 491 -3.39 4.12 -12.27
CA ALA A 491 -2.78 3.22 -13.26
C ALA A 491 -1.75 3.93 -14.15
N GLN A 492 -1.83 5.26 -14.28
CA GLN A 492 -0.83 6.05 -14.97
C GLN A 492 0.37 6.39 -14.06
N LEU A 493 0.14 6.57 -12.76
CA LEU A 493 1.17 6.93 -11.75
C LEU A 493 2.00 5.75 -11.22
N SER A 494 1.52 4.53 -11.40
CA SER A 494 2.14 3.33 -10.84
C SER A 494 2.06 2.17 -11.82
N SER A 495 2.82 1.10 -11.57
CA SER A 495 2.88 -0.08 -12.42
C SER A 495 3.02 -1.34 -11.57
N CYS A 496 2.35 -2.43 -11.96
CA CYS A 496 2.37 -3.74 -11.31
C CYS A 496 1.78 -3.76 -9.88
N GLN A 497 1.25 -2.64 -9.39
CA GLN A 497 0.60 -2.56 -8.08
C GLN A 497 -0.86 -3.02 -8.18
N LEU A 498 -1.59 -2.61 -9.21
CA LEU A 498 -3.00 -2.97 -9.39
C LEU A 498 -3.27 -4.48 -9.61
N PRO A 499 -2.36 -5.27 -10.23
CA PRO A 499 -2.52 -6.71 -10.32
C PRO A 499 -2.38 -7.48 -8.99
N THR A 500 -1.81 -6.88 -7.95
CA THR A 500 -1.57 -7.61 -6.68
C THR A 500 -2.85 -8.09 -6.02
N TYR A 501 -3.94 -7.31 -6.14
CA TYR A 501 -5.25 -7.64 -5.60
C TYR A 501 -5.80 -8.95 -6.19
N PHE A 502 -5.87 -9.05 -7.52
CA PHE A 502 -6.42 -10.22 -8.21
C PHE A 502 -5.50 -11.43 -8.06
N ALA A 503 -4.21 -11.25 -8.34
CA ALA A 503 -3.24 -12.32 -8.20
C ALA A 503 -3.21 -12.87 -6.77
N GLY A 504 -3.31 -11.95 -5.81
CA GLY A 504 -3.37 -12.24 -4.39
C GLY A 504 -4.60 -13.05 -4.00
N TRP A 505 -5.79 -12.53 -4.35
CA TRP A 505 -7.08 -13.17 -4.06
C TRP A 505 -7.13 -14.59 -4.62
N LYS A 506 -6.75 -14.78 -5.89
CA LYS A 506 -6.68 -16.12 -6.51
C LYS A 506 -5.70 -17.03 -5.80
N GLY A 507 -4.55 -16.51 -5.40
CA GLY A 507 -3.56 -17.31 -4.67
C GLY A 507 -4.07 -17.74 -3.30
N TRP A 508 -4.69 -16.85 -2.52
CA TRP A 508 -5.32 -17.21 -1.24
C TRP A 508 -6.41 -18.27 -1.38
N LEU A 509 -7.29 -18.15 -2.38
CA LEU A 509 -8.28 -19.18 -2.69
C LEU A 509 -7.64 -20.52 -3.06
N THR A 510 -6.61 -20.49 -3.91
CA THR A 510 -5.89 -21.70 -4.35
C THR A 510 -5.26 -22.43 -3.17
N ILE A 511 -4.59 -21.69 -2.27
CA ILE A 511 -3.95 -22.25 -1.08
C ILE A 511 -5.00 -22.81 -0.12
N LYS A 512 -6.09 -22.08 0.13
CA LYS A 512 -7.20 -22.58 0.96
C LYS A 512 -7.73 -23.91 0.41
N ASP A 513 -8.01 -23.96 -0.89
CA ASP A 513 -8.53 -25.16 -1.55
C ASP A 513 -7.55 -26.33 -1.49
N HIS A 514 -6.25 -26.06 -1.66
CA HIS A 514 -5.20 -27.07 -1.53
C HIS A 514 -5.11 -27.62 -0.10
N GLN A 515 -5.04 -26.74 0.90
CA GLN A 515 -4.98 -27.11 2.32
C GLN A 515 -6.24 -27.85 2.78
N GLN A 516 -7.41 -27.48 2.27
CA GLN A 516 -8.66 -28.18 2.52
C GLN A 516 -8.65 -29.60 1.95
N LYS A 517 -8.14 -29.80 0.73
CA LYS A 517 -7.98 -31.13 0.14
C LYS A 517 -6.97 -31.98 0.91
N LEU A 518 -5.84 -31.39 1.30
CA LEU A 518 -4.78 -32.08 2.04
C LEU A 518 -5.26 -32.58 3.42
N ARG A 519 -6.06 -31.76 4.12
CA ARG A 519 -6.50 -32.04 5.50
C ARG A 519 -7.86 -32.76 5.56
N GLY A 520 -8.64 -32.75 4.49
CA GLY A 520 -9.94 -33.41 4.42
C GLY A 520 -10.86 -33.03 5.57
N ALA A 521 -11.39 -34.02 6.29
CA ALA A 521 -12.29 -33.81 7.42
C ALA A 521 -11.65 -33.08 8.62
N SER A 522 -10.32 -33.01 8.69
CA SER A 522 -9.59 -32.29 9.74
C SER A 522 -9.32 -30.83 9.40
N PHE A 523 -9.76 -30.35 8.23
CA PHE A 523 -9.61 -28.95 7.87
C PHE A 523 -10.45 -28.05 8.79
N SER A 524 -9.81 -27.04 9.36
CA SER A 524 -10.45 -25.96 10.11
C SER A 524 -10.11 -24.64 9.44
N LEU A 525 -11.14 -23.88 9.07
CA LEU A 525 -10.99 -22.59 8.40
C LEU A 525 -10.22 -21.59 9.28
N ARG A 526 -10.52 -21.60 10.59
CA ARG A 526 -9.81 -20.78 11.58
C ARG A 526 -8.35 -21.16 11.70
N ASP A 527 -8.04 -22.45 11.81
CA ASP A 527 -6.65 -22.94 11.90
C ASP A 527 -5.85 -22.57 10.65
N PHE A 528 -6.48 -22.71 9.47
CA PHE A 528 -5.88 -22.28 8.21
C PHE A 528 -5.51 -20.78 8.23
N HIS A 529 -6.44 -19.90 8.59
CA HIS A 529 -6.16 -18.47 8.65
C HIS A 529 -5.08 -18.13 9.67
N GLU A 530 -5.13 -18.72 10.87
CA GLU A 530 -4.14 -18.44 11.90
C GLU A 530 -2.74 -18.87 11.50
N ARG A 531 -2.61 -20.06 10.89
CA ARG A 531 -1.31 -20.57 10.43
C ARG A 531 -0.80 -19.73 9.26
N ALA A 532 -1.65 -19.39 8.30
CA ALA A 532 -1.26 -18.59 7.15
C ALA A 532 -0.82 -17.18 7.56
N LEU A 533 -1.59 -16.51 8.45
CA LEU A 533 -1.26 -15.17 8.91
C LEU A 533 0.02 -15.09 9.75
N LYS A 534 0.34 -16.16 10.51
CA LYS A 534 1.59 -16.29 11.26
C LYS A 534 2.83 -16.37 10.38
N GLU A 535 2.69 -16.74 9.10
CA GLU A 535 3.80 -16.69 8.15
C GLU A 535 4.08 -15.26 7.65
N SER A 536 3.13 -14.32 7.81
CA SER A 536 3.26 -12.95 7.30
C SER A 536 3.52 -12.90 5.78
N ALA A 537 3.92 -11.73 5.25
CA ALA A 537 3.84 -11.40 3.84
C ALA A 537 4.91 -12.05 2.95
N VAL A 538 4.92 -13.38 2.89
CA VAL A 538 5.69 -14.19 1.94
C VAL A 538 4.94 -14.30 0.60
N PRO A 539 5.64 -14.55 -0.52
CA PRO A 539 4.98 -14.88 -1.79
C PRO A 539 4.00 -16.05 -1.65
N LEU A 540 2.83 -15.98 -2.29
CA LEU A 540 1.78 -17.01 -2.12
C LEU A 540 2.24 -18.44 -2.45
N PRO A 541 3.03 -18.71 -3.51
CA PRO A 541 3.60 -20.04 -3.71
C PRO A 541 4.53 -20.52 -2.59
N VAL A 542 5.16 -19.60 -1.86
CA VAL A 542 5.98 -19.89 -0.67
C VAL A 542 5.10 -20.18 0.52
N LEU A 543 4.04 -19.39 0.73
CA LEU A 543 3.06 -19.59 1.79
C LEU A 543 2.50 -21.01 1.76
N ASP A 544 2.08 -21.50 0.59
CA ASP A 544 1.51 -22.85 0.47
C ASP A 544 2.49 -23.92 0.97
N ARG A 545 3.77 -23.83 0.56
CA ARG A 545 4.84 -24.74 0.99
C ARG A 545 5.12 -24.69 2.49
N LEU A 546 4.90 -23.54 3.13
CA LEU A 546 5.10 -23.41 4.58
C LEU A 546 3.93 -24.03 5.38
N LEU A 547 2.75 -24.16 4.76
CA LEU A 547 1.52 -24.71 5.35
C LEU A 547 1.34 -26.22 5.14
N GLU A 548 2.07 -26.82 4.20
CA GLU A 548 2.26 -28.28 4.12
C GLU A 548 2.90 -28.83 5.39
#